data_AF-A0A1F2U2I7-F1
#
_entry.id   AF-A0A1F2U2I7-F1
#
_cell.length_a   1.000
_cell.length_b   1.000
_cell.length_c   1.000
_cell.angle_alpha   90.00
_cell.angle_beta   90.00
_cell.angle_gamma   90.00
#
_symmetry.space_group_name_H-M   'P 1'
#
loop_
_entity.id
_entity.type
_entity.pdbx_description
1 polymer ?
#
loop_
_entity_poly.entity_id
_entity_poly.type
_entity_poly.pdbx_seq_one_letter_code
_entity_poly.pdbx_strand_id
1 'polypeptide(L)'
;MNLGALLGNRKLWAACAAGALALALLSVWAVHSYQRVQVKNMLNENPAFRNPPLEVSFPRLLADSGAVSEILEPGVAMGLWSLQRRGSQPPSWEIQLSERGRRWFSPVGNQIIAVFRLGTRRVRRVTELSGSFPSRRAHFQYVWETLHPAVGVLGEATPQAGTVYEGEALLSYEQDRWKLMHWSMAGLDQALARFRALQSPPGEEDLPPGSVAGQ
;
A
#
# COMPACT_ATOMS: atom_id res chain seq x y z
N MET A 1 31.38 -57.66 18.16
CA MET A 1 30.44 -56.70 18.79
C MET A 1 29.03 -57.28 18.69
N ASN A 2 28.39 -57.52 19.82
CA ASN A 2 27.08 -58.20 19.90
C ASN A 2 25.95 -57.25 19.48
N LEU A 3 25.53 -57.32 18.22
CA LEU A 3 24.40 -56.55 17.67
C LEU A 3 23.08 -56.81 18.43
N GLY A 4 22.93 -57.99 19.05
CA GLY A 4 21.74 -58.35 19.82
C GLY A 4 21.51 -57.52 21.10
N ALA A 5 22.56 -57.00 21.73
CA ALA A 5 22.43 -56.20 22.96
C ALA A 5 21.98 -54.75 22.70
N LEU A 6 22.24 -54.23 21.50
CA LEU A 6 21.81 -52.89 21.07
C LEU A 6 20.31 -52.84 20.69
N LEU A 7 19.79 -53.93 20.12
CA LEU A 7 18.38 -54.04 19.70
C LEU A 7 17.40 -54.11 20.88
N GLY A 8 17.81 -54.64 22.04
CA GLY A 8 16.95 -54.78 23.23
C GLY A 8 16.82 -53.51 24.08
N ASN A 9 17.64 -52.47 23.84
CA ASN A 9 17.70 -51.31 24.72
C ASN A 9 16.69 -50.23 24.26
N ARG A 10 15.43 -50.38 24.69
CA ARG A 10 14.33 -49.44 24.40
C ARG A 10 14.68 -47.96 24.68
N LYS A 11 15.55 -47.70 25.66
CA LYS A 11 16.00 -46.33 26.00
C LYS A 11 16.86 -45.70 24.89
N LEU A 12 17.70 -46.50 24.22
CA LEU A 12 18.50 -46.01 23.08
C LEU A 12 17.61 -45.66 21.89
N TRP A 13 16.65 -46.51 21.55
CA TRP A 13 15.70 -46.24 20.47
C TRP A 13 14.81 -45.03 20.75
N ALA A 14 14.34 -44.87 22.00
CA ALA A 14 13.58 -43.68 22.41
C ALA A 14 14.41 -42.39 22.30
N ALA A 15 15.69 -42.42 22.72
CA ALA A 15 16.59 -41.28 22.58
C ALA A 15 16.88 -40.93 21.11
N CYS A 16 17.11 -41.93 20.25
CA CYS A 16 17.28 -41.72 18.82
C CYS A 16 16.03 -41.14 18.16
N ALA A 17 14.84 -41.66 18.50
CA ALA A 17 13.56 -41.15 17.98
C ALA A 17 13.31 -39.69 18.42
N ALA A 18 13.58 -39.36 19.69
CA ALA A 18 13.47 -38.00 20.19
C ALA A 18 14.46 -37.05 19.50
N GLY A 19 15.71 -37.49 19.30
CA GLY A 19 16.72 -36.72 18.57
C GLY A 19 16.34 -36.46 17.11
N ALA A 20 15.84 -37.49 16.40
CA ALA A 20 15.36 -37.34 15.03
C ALA A 20 14.16 -36.38 14.93
N LEU A 21 13.21 -36.46 15.87
CA LEU A 21 12.06 -35.56 15.92
C LEU A 21 12.48 -34.11 16.22
N ALA A 22 13.42 -33.90 17.14
CA ALA A 22 13.97 -32.58 17.42
C ALA A 22 14.67 -31.98 16.18
N LEU A 23 15.46 -32.77 15.46
CA LEU A 23 16.10 -32.34 14.22
C LEU A 23 15.08 -32.00 13.12
N ALA A 24 14.02 -32.80 12.98
CA ALA A 24 12.94 -32.53 12.03
C ALA A 24 12.23 -31.21 12.35
N LEU A 25 11.86 -30.99 13.63
CA LEU A 25 11.23 -29.74 14.07
C LEU A 25 12.14 -28.53 13.87
N LEU A 26 13.43 -28.64 14.20
CA LEU A 26 14.41 -27.58 13.96
C LEU A 26 14.57 -27.28 12.47
N SER A 27 14.57 -28.30 11.61
CA SER A 27 14.68 -28.14 10.16
C SER A 27 13.47 -27.41 9.59
N VAL A 28 12.26 -27.82 9.97
CA VAL A 28 11.01 -27.15 9.57
C VAL A 28 11.00 -25.70 10.05
N TRP A 29 11.37 -25.46 11.31
CA TRP A 29 11.46 -24.12 11.88
C TRP A 29 12.47 -23.24 11.12
N ALA A 30 13.66 -23.76 10.83
CA ALA A 30 14.71 -23.06 10.10
C ALA A 30 14.24 -22.69 8.69
N VAL A 31 13.58 -23.60 7.97
CA VAL A 31 13.01 -23.35 6.65
C VAL A 31 11.95 -22.26 6.70
N HIS A 32 11.01 -22.32 7.64
CA HIS A 32 9.98 -21.29 7.79
C HIS A 32 10.56 -19.92 8.15
N SER A 33 11.55 -19.89 9.05
CA SER A 33 12.24 -18.65 9.45
C SER A 33 12.97 -18.01 8.26
N TYR A 34 13.72 -18.82 7.51
CA TYR A 34 14.43 -18.39 6.32
C TYR A 34 13.47 -17.82 5.26
N GLN A 35 12.35 -18.49 5.00
CA GLN A 35 11.33 -18.00 4.06
C GLN A 35 10.75 -16.65 4.48
N ARG A 36 10.48 -16.42 5.78
CA ARG A 36 10.00 -15.12 6.27
C ARG A 36 11.04 -14.01 6.06
N VAL A 37 12.33 -14.31 6.28
CA VAL A 37 13.42 -13.36 6.02
C VAL A 37 13.53 -13.05 4.53
N GLN A 38 13.45 -14.05 3.65
CA GLN A 38 13.45 -13.84 2.20
C GLN A 38 12.30 -12.93 1.77
N VAL A 39 11.06 -13.20 2.19
CA VAL A 39 9.90 -12.37 1.84
C VAL A 39 10.06 -10.94 2.37
N LYS A 40 10.54 -10.78 3.60
CA LYS A 40 10.83 -9.44 4.16
C LYS A 40 11.84 -8.68 3.31
N ASN A 41 12.94 -9.33 2.91
CA ASN A 41 13.99 -8.69 2.13
C ASN A 41 13.48 -8.33 0.73
N MET A 42 12.79 -9.26 0.06
CA MET A 42 12.17 -9.03 -1.24
C MET A 42 11.17 -7.86 -1.21
N LEU A 43 10.32 -7.76 -0.18
CA LEU A 43 9.40 -6.61 -0.02
C LEU A 43 10.17 -5.29 0.17
N ASN A 44 11.24 -5.28 0.96
CA ASN A 44 12.06 -4.09 1.20
C ASN A 44 12.93 -3.68 0.00
N GLU A 45 13.32 -4.63 -0.84
CA GLU A 45 14.09 -4.39 -2.06
C GLU A 45 13.21 -3.91 -3.22
N ASN A 46 11.91 -4.23 -3.20
CA ASN A 46 10.97 -3.79 -4.23
C ASN A 46 10.76 -2.26 -4.16
N PRO A 47 11.12 -1.49 -5.21
CA PRO A 47 11.00 -0.03 -5.18
C PRO A 47 9.55 0.49 -5.13
N ALA A 48 8.62 -0.25 -5.75
CA ALA A 48 7.21 0.09 -5.74
C ALA A 48 6.60 -0.13 -4.35
N PHE A 49 7.13 -1.10 -3.60
CA PHE A 49 6.81 -1.20 -2.18
C PHE A 49 7.50 -0.09 -1.38
N ARG A 50 8.83 0.02 -1.46
CA ARG A 50 9.61 0.89 -0.58
C ARG A 50 9.25 2.37 -0.71
N ASN A 51 9.02 2.85 -1.93
CA ASN A 51 8.76 4.25 -2.22
C ASN A 51 7.55 4.41 -3.16
N PRO A 52 6.33 4.10 -2.71
CA PRO A 52 5.16 4.06 -3.57
C PRO A 52 4.77 5.47 -4.06
N PRO A 53 4.30 5.61 -5.32
CA PRO A 53 3.67 6.85 -5.76
C PRO A 53 2.37 7.10 -4.97
N LEU A 54 1.99 8.36 -4.81
CA LEU A 54 0.63 8.68 -4.36
C LEU A 54 -0.32 8.57 -5.56
N GLU A 55 -1.14 7.52 -5.60
CA GLU A 55 -2.13 7.29 -6.66
C GLU A 55 -3.45 8.03 -6.37
N VAL A 56 -3.36 9.35 -6.24
CA VAL A 56 -4.53 10.24 -6.11
C VAL A 56 -4.77 10.94 -7.44
N SER A 57 -5.97 10.75 -7.97
CA SER A 57 -6.53 11.52 -9.07
C SER A 57 -7.97 11.86 -8.75
N PHE A 58 -8.38 13.08 -9.06
CA PHE A 58 -9.77 13.53 -8.90
C PHE A 58 -10.10 14.62 -9.93
N PRO A 59 -11.38 14.78 -10.31
CA PRO A 59 -11.80 15.85 -11.21
C PRO A 59 -11.50 17.25 -10.67
N ARG A 60 -11.18 18.19 -11.56
CA ARG A 60 -11.01 19.61 -11.24
C ARG A 60 -12.34 20.28 -10.89
N LEU A 61 -13.41 19.85 -11.55
CA LEU A 61 -14.79 20.30 -11.30
C LEU A 61 -15.56 19.17 -10.63
N LEU A 62 -16.13 19.44 -9.47
CA LEU A 62 -16.86 18.46 -8.66
C LEU A 62 -18.28 18.95 -8.41
N ALA A 63 -19.24 18.02 -8.42
CA ALA A 63 -20.60 18.32 -7.99
C ALA A 63 -20.61 18.79 -6.52
N ASP A 64 -21.36 19.84 -6.19
CA ASP A 64 -21.46 20.32 -4.81
C ASP A 64 -22.11 19.25 -3.91
N SER A 65 -21.30 18.65 -3.04
CA SER A 65 -21.73 17.69 -2.04
C SER A 65 -20.90 17.87 -0.77
N GLY A 66 -21.49 17.56 0.39
CA GLY A 66 -20.78 17.69 1.68
C GLY A 66 -19.51 16.82 1.77
N ALA A 67 -19.47 15.70 1.05
CA ALA A 67 -18.30 14.84 0.98
C ALA A 67 -17.10 15.51 0.27
N VAL A 68 -17.35 16.38 -0.72
CA VAL A 68 -16.29 17.09 -1.45
C VAL A 68 -15.54 18.04 -0.52
N SER A 69 -16.27 18.83 0.27
CA SER A 69 -15.64 19.76 1.21
C SER A 69 -14.84 19.01 2.27
N GLU A 70 -15.38 17.93 2.83
CA GLU A 70 -14.68 17.13 3.86
C GLU A 70 -13.39 16.49 3.31
N ILE A 71 -13.45 15.89 2.12
CA ILE A 71 -12.28 15.20 1.53
C ILE A 71 -11.20 16.19 1.10
N LEU A 72 -11.57 17.39 0.63
CA LEU A 72 -10.62 18.37 0.09
C LEU A 72 -10.15 19.41 1.12
N GLU A 73 -10.84 19.56 2.25
CA GLU A 73 -10.49 20.50 3.32
C GLU A 73 -9.03 20.37 3.79
N PRO A 74 -8.46 19.17 4.00
CA PRO A 74 -7.06 19.06 4.40
C PRO A 74 -6.09 19.72 3.39
N GLY A 75 -6.35 19.59 2.09
CA GLY A 75 -5.53 20.25 1.08
C GLY A 75 -5.72 21.77 1.02
N VAL A 76 -6.91 22.27 1.37
CA VAL A 76 -7.17 23.70 1.56
C VAL A 76 -6.40 24.24 2.77
N ALA A 77 -6.48 23.55 3.91
CA ALA A 77 -5.76 23.90 5.13
C ALA A 77 -4.23 23.91 4.94
N MET A 78 -3.72 23.04 4.08
CA MET A 78 -2.30 23.01 3.70
C MET A 78 -1.90 24.07 2.66
N GLY A 79 -2.85 24.82 2.13
CA GLY A 79 -2.64 25.84 1.09
C GLY A 79 -2.23 25.26 -0.26
N LEU A 80 -2.66 24.03 -0.57
CA LEU A 80 -2.35 23.35 -1.83
C LEU A 80 -3.36 23.72 -2.92
N TRP A 81 -4.61 23.96 -2.54
CA TRP A 81 -5.66 24.40 -3.44
C TRP A 81 -6.69 25.26 -2.71
N SER A 82 -7.49 25.97 -3.49
CA SER A 82 -8.71 26.64 -3.03
C SER A 82 -9.92 26.08 -3.75
N LEU A 83 -11.06 26.07 -3.07
CA LEU A 83 -12.36 25.68 -3.63
C LEU A 83 -13.14 26.94 -4.00
N GLN A 84 -13.47 27.10 -5.27
CA GLN A 84 -14.31 28.19 -5.76
C GLN A 84 -15.66 27.63 -6.20
N ARG A 85 -16.77 28.17 -5.67
CA ARG A 85 -18.10 27.79 -6.16
C ARG A 85 -18.30 28.31 -7.58
N ARG A 86 -18.84 27.46 -8.45
CA ARG A 86 -19.17 27.78 -9.85
C ARG A 86 -20.60 27.34 -10.19
N GLY A 87 -21.27 28.16 -11.01
CA GLY A 87 -22.60 27.87 -11.56
C GLY A 87 -23.76 28.13 -10.59
N SER A 88 -24.95 28.36 -11.16
CA SER A 88 -26.19 28.52 -10.41
C SER A 88 -27.04 27.24 -10.35
N GLN A 89 -26.85 26.28 -11.26
CA GLN A 89 -27.56 24.99 -11.29
C GLN A 89 -26.98 24.00 -12.33
N PRO A 90 -26.51 22.79 -11.94
CA PRO A 90 -26.23 22.37 -10.57
C PRO A 90 -25.01 23.13 -10.01
N PRO A 91 -25.00 23.47 -8.70
CA PRO A 91 -23.81 24.06 -8.08
C PRO A 91 -22.63 23.08 -8.15
N SER A 92 -21.46 23.60 -8.46
CA SER A 92 -20.21 22.83 -8.52
C SER A 92 -19.07 23.54 -7.80
N TRP A 93 -18.06 22.78 -7.40
CA TRP A 93 -16.79 23.28 -6.90
C TRP A 93 -15.73 23.18 -7.99
N GLU A 94 -15.09 24.30 -8.29
CA GLU A 94 -13.85 24.33 -9.05
C GLU A 94 -12.65 24.35 -8.10
N ILE A 95 -11.75 23.40 -8.31
CA ILE A 95 -10.51 23.29 -7.56
C ILE A 95 -9.43 24.07 -8.30
N GLN A 96 -8.83 25.05 -7.62
CA GLN A 96 -7.71 25.81 -8.14
C GLN A 96 -6.44 25.51 -7.35
N LEU A 97 -5.44 24.95 -8.04
CA LEU A 97 -4.13 24.69 -7.44
C LEU A 97 -3.39 25.99 -7.18
N SER A 98 -2.86 26.14 -5.97
CA SER A 98 -1.94 27.23 -5.63
C SER A 98 -0.56 26.99 -6.26
N GLU A 99 0.32 28.00 -6.23
CA GLU A 99 1.74 27.84 -6.59
C GLU A 99 2.42 26.69 -5.80
N ARG A 100 2.04 26.53 -4.53
CA ARG A 100 2.54 25.43 -3.69
C ARG A 100 1.94 24.09 -4.14
N GLY A 101 0.65 24.05 -4.46
CA GLY A 101 -0.03 22.86 -4.95
C GLY A 101 0.56 22.33 -6.24
N ARG A 102 0.87 23.23 -7.19
CA ARG A 102 1.46 22.90 -8.51
C ARG A 102 2.81 22.19 -8.44
N ARG A 103 3.52 22.25 -7.30
CA ARG A 103 4.76 21.49 -7.08
C ARG A 103 4.52 19.99 -6.90
N TRP A 104 3.33 19.61 -6.43
CA TRP A 104 3.01 18.24 -6.00
C TRP A 104 1.80 17.66 -6.74
N PHE A 105 0.99 18.51 -7.34
CA PHE A 105 -0.19 18.15 -8.11
C PHE A 105 -0.13 18.81 -9.47
N SER A 106 -0.53 18.06 -10.50
CA SER A 106 -0.56 18.54 -11.87
C SER A 106 -1.99 18.49 -12.41
N PRO A 107 -2.47 19.56 -13.06
CA PRO A 107 -3.70 19.50 -13.83
C PRO A 107 -3.43 18.80 -15.18
N VAL A 108 -4.18 17.74 -15.47
CA VAL A 108 -4.14 17.03 -16.75
C VAL A 108 -5.57 16.96 -17.29
N GLY A 109 -5.89 17.79 -18.29
CA GLY A 109 -7.26 17.96 -18.76
C GLY A 109 -8.19 18.46 -17.65
N ASN A 110 -9.29 17.74 -17.40
CA ASN A 110 -10.22 18.01 -16.30
C ASN A 110 -9.88 17.25 -15.01
N GLN A 111 -8.67 16.70 -14.87
CA GLN A 111 -8.24 15.98 -13.67
C GLN A 111 -7.07 16.68 -12.99
N ILE A 112 -7.00 16.52 -11.67
CA ILE A 112 -5.84 16.86 -10.85
C ILE A 112 -5.22 15.54 -10.40
N ILE A 113 -3.93 15.35 -10.67
CA ILE A 113 -3.18 14.15 -10.33
C ILE A 113 -2.03 14.48 -9.39
N ALA A 114 -1.76 13.62 -8.40
CA ALA A 114 -0.56 13.72 -7.59
C ALA A 114 0.68 13.26 -8.39
N VAL A 115 1.78 14.00 -8.28
CA VAL A 115 3.05 13.72 -8.99
C VAL A 115 4.23 13.44 -8.05
N PHE A 116 3.95 13.08 -6.80
CA PHE A 116 4.96 12.80 -5.77
C PHE A 116 4.79 11.40 -5.18
N ARG A 117 5.82 10.94 -4.46
CA ARG A 117 5.81 9.68 -3.72
C ARG A 117 5.34 9.89 -2.29
N LEU A 118 4.59 8.93 -1.74
CA LEU A 118 4.07 8.98 -0.37
C LEU A 118 5.18 9.15 0.68
N GLY A 119 6.32 8.49 0.46
CA GLY A 119 7.42 8.45 1.42
C GLY A 119 8.19 7.15 1.30
N THR A 120 8.97 6.83 2.33
CA THR A 120 9.73 5.59 2.42
C THR A 120 9.14 4.69 3.49
N ARG A 121 8.85 3.43 3.14
CA ARG A 121 8.38 2.41 4.07
C ARG A 121 9.31 1.21 4.14
N ARG A 122 9.24 0.51 5.27
CA ARG A 122 10.04 -0.68 5.55
C ARG A 122 9.24 -1.75 6.27
N VAL A 123 9.32 -2.97 5.79
CA VAL A 123 8.82 -4.16 6.48
C VAL A 123 9.70 -4.45 7.68
N ARG A 124 9.09 -4.47 8.87
CA ARG A 124 9.74 -4.87 10.12
C ARG A 124 9.80 -6.38 10.26
N ARG A 125 8.68 -7.06 10.05
CA ARG A 125 8.58 -8.52 10.18
C ARG A 125 7.45 -9.09 9.33
N VAL A 126 7.61 -10.32 8.89
CA VAL A 126 6.53 -11.15 8.31
C VAL A 126 5.95 -12.00 9.43
N THR A 127 4.66 -11.81 9.72
CA THR A 127 3.96 -12.48 10.83
C THR A 127 3.48 -13.86 10.40
N GLU A 128 2.93 -13.96 9.20
CA GLU A 128 2.34 -15.19 8.68
C GLU A 128 2.71 -15.40 7.21
N LEU A 129 2.93 -16.66 6.85
CA LEU A 129 3.04 -17.12 5.48
C LEU A 129 2.04 -18.25 5.30
N SER A 130 1.07 -18.05 4.42
CA SER A 130 0.03 -19.03 4.10
C SER A 130 -0.04 -19.27 2.58
N GLY A 131 -0.69 -20.36 2.18
CA GLY A 131 -0.77 -20.78 0.78
C GLY A 131 0.28 -21.81 0.37
N SER A 132 0.02 -22.44 -0.78
CA SER A 132 0.83 -23.52 -1.35
C SER A 132 1.38 -23.12 -2.71
N PHE A 133 2.50 -23.74 -3.10
CA PHE A 133 3.08 -23.54 -4.43
C PHE A 133 2.01 -23.62 -5.55
N PRO A 134 2.03 -22.70 -6.54
CA PRO A 134 3.03 -21.66 -6.80
C PRO A 134 2.74 -20.30 -6.14
N SER A 135 1.72 -20.17 -5.29
CA SER A 135 1.28 -18.87 -4.75
C SER A 135 1.33 -18.82 -3.23
N ARG A 136 1.76 -17.70 -2.66
CA ARG A 136 1.80 -17.52 -1.21
C ARG A 136 1.24 -16.17 -0.83
N ARG A 137 0.57 -16.14 0.32
CA ARG A 137 0.12 -14.93 0.99
C ARG A 137 1.02 -14.67 2.18
N ALA A 138 1.48 -13.44 2.32
CA ALA A 138 2.31 -13.00 3.42
C ALA A 138 1.59 -11.89 4.18
N HIS A 139 1.34 -12.11 5.47
CA HIS A 139 0.95 -11.04 6.37
C HIS A 139 2.22 -10.47 7.00
N PHE A 140 2.34 -9.16 7.01
CA PHE A 140 3.53 -8.49 7.50
C PHE A 140 3.21 -7.19 8.20
N GLN A 141 4.16 -6.77 9.03
CA GLN A 141 4.14 -5.48 9.69
C GLN A 141 5.18 -4.57 9.07
N TYR A 142 4.78 -3.34 8.77
CA TYR A 142 5.65 -2.33 8.19
C TYR A 142 5.54 -1.00 8.94
N VAL A 143 6.49 -0.12 8.70
CA VAL A 143 6.51 1.24 9.22
C VAL A 143 6.81 2.21 8.09
N TRP A 144 6.29 3.43 8.19
CA TRP A 144 6.78 4.54 7.41
C TRP A 144 8.03 5.11 8.10
N GLU A 145 9.17 5.07 7.41
CA GLU A 145 10.42 5.69 7.89
C GLU A 145 10.37 7.20 7.66
N THR A 146 9.88 7.60 6.48
CA THR A 146 9.67 9.00 6.11
C THR A 146 8.35 9.13 5.37
N LEU A 147 7.72 10.29 5.51
CA LEU A 147 6.52 10.65 4.77
C LEU A 147 6.74 11.99 4.08
N HIS A 148 6.24 12.10 2.86
CA HIS A 148 6.27 13.36 2.16
C HIS A 148 5.27 14.32 2.81
N PRO A 149 5.60 15.61 3.03
CA PRO A 149 4.71 16.55 3.73
C PRO A 149 3.34 16.67 3.07
N ALA A 150 3.27 16.59 1.73
CA ALA A 150 2.02 16.67 0.99
C ALA A 150 1.07 15.47 1.19
N VAL A 151 1.49 14.39 1.88
CA VAL A 151 0.56 13.29 2.24
C VAL A 151 -0.48 13.73 3.26
N GLY A 152 -0.28 14.87 3.93
CA GLY A 152 -1.30 15.50 4.79
C GLY A 152 -2.63 15.78 4.10
N VAL A 153 -2.69 15.75 2.75
CA VAL A 153 -3.97 15.89 2.01
C VAL A 153 -4.97 14.78 2.34
N LEU A 154 -4.50 13.64 2.88
CA LEU A 154 -5.37 12.54 3.31
C LEU A 154 -6.04 12.81 4.68
N GLY A 155 -5.73 13.94 5.32
CA GLY A 155 -6.33 14.35 6.59
C GLY A 155 -6.06 13.35 7.71
N GLU A 156 -7.11 12.92 8.41
CA GLU A 156 -7.00 11.95 9.51
C GLU A 156 -6.51 10.57 9.05
N ALA A 157 -6.68 10.24 7.76
CA ALA A 157 -6.20 8.99 7.20
C ALA A 157 -4.72 9.04 6.78
N THR A 158 -4.05 10.18 6.97
CA THR A 158 -2.60 10.30 6.74
C THR A 158 -1.86 9.34 7.68
N PRO A 159 -1.01 8.43 7.14
CA PRO A 159 -0.18 7.59 7.99
C PRO A 159 0.80 8.43 8.82
N GLN A 160 1.31 7.84 9.90
CA GLN A 160 2.29 8.45 10.78
C GLN A 160 3.63 7.73 10.65
N ALA A 161 4.71 8.51 10.61
CA ALA A 161 6.05 7.96 10.61
C ALA A 161 6.33 7.25 11.95
N GLY A 162 7.00 6.09 11.89
CA GLY A 162 7.33 5.27 13.06
C GLY A 162 6.19 4.37 13.59
N THR A 163 4.94 4.64 13.23
CA THR A 163 3.80 3.79 13.60
C THR A 163 3.81 2.48 12.83
N VAL A 164 3.47 1.38 13.51
CA VAL A 164 3.43 0.04 12.92
C VAL A 164 2.07 -0.21 12.28
N TYR A 165 2.10 -0.61 11.03
CA TYR A 165 0.94 -0.94 10.22
C TYR A 165 1.00 -2.40 9.76
N GLU A 166 -0.16 -2.94 9.43
CA GLU A 166 -0.28 -4.29 8.87
C GLU A 166 -0.55 -4.23 7.38
N GLY A 167 0.07 -5.14 6.64
CA GLY A 167 -0.11 -5.28 5.21
C GLY A 167 -0.18 -6.74 4.81
N GLU A 168 -0.77 -6.96 3.65
CA GLU A 168 -0.85 -8.27 3.01
C GLU A 168 -0.13 -8.21 1.67
N ALA A 169 0.61 -9.27 1.32
CA ALA A 169 1.27 -9.42 0.04
C ALA A 169 0.92 -10.77 -0.58
N LEU A 170 0.60 -10.75 -1.87
CA LEU A 170 0.45 -11.93 -2.70
C LEU A 170 1.72 -12.15 -3.52
N LEU A 171 2.25 -13.36 -3.42
CA LEU A 171 3.50 -13.79 -4.03
C LEU A 171 3.22 -14.91 -5.03
N SER A 172 3.89 -14.87 -6.18
CA SER A 172 3.91 -15.93 -7.19
C SER A 172 5.33 -16.45 -7.35
N TYR A 173 5.51 -17.76 -7.48
CA TYR A 173 6.82 -18.34 -7.77
C TYR A 173 7.00 -18.46 -9.29
N GLU A 174 7.87 -17.63 -9.85
CA GLU A 174 8.14 -17.54 -11.28
C GLU A 174 9.65 -17.50 -11.51
N GLN A 175 10.18 -18.27 -12.47
CA GLN A 175 11.61 -18.25 -12.82
C GLN A 175 12.55 -18.51 -11.63
N ASP A 176 12.24 -19.54 -10.84
CA ASP A 176 13.00 -19.92 -9.65
C ASP A 176 13.12 -18.85 -8.55
N ARG A 177 12.19 -17.89 -8.54
CA ARG A 177 12.13 -16.85 -7.51
C ARG A 177 10.69 -16.50 -7.14
N TRP A 178 10.49 -16.13 -5.87
CA TRP A 178 9.26 -15.48 -5.45
C TRP A 178 9.21 -14.06 -6.01
N LYS A 179 8.08 -13.70 -6.59
CA LYS A 179 7.78 -12.40 -7.15
C LYS A 179 6.56 -11.81 -6.45
N LEU A 180 6.68 -10.55 -6.07
CA LEU A 180 5.56 -9.78 -5.51
C LEU A 180 4.57 -9.46 -6.62
N MET A 181 3.35 -10.00 -6.52
CA MET A 181 2.27 -9.78 -7.49
C MET A 181 1.40 -8.61 -7.10
N HIS A 182 1.03 -8.56 -5.82
CA HIS A 182 0.13 -7.55 -5.28
C HIS A 182 0.43 -7.35 -3.79
N TRP A 183 0.11 -6.17 -3.28
CA TRP A 183 0.06 -5.90 -1.86
C TRP A 183 -1.07 -4.93 -1.56
N SER A 184 -1.66 -5.05 -0.37
CA SER A 184 -2.73 -4.18 0.11
C SER A 184 -2.39 -3.59 1.47
N MET A 185 -2.93 -2.39 1.72
CA MET A 185 -2.76 -1.60 2.93
C MET A 185 -4.12 -1.00 3.29
N ALA A 186 -4.94 -1.77 4.00
CA ALA A 186 -6.37 -1.48 4.20
C ALA A 186 -6.68 0.01 4.53
N GLY A 187 -5.96 0.62 5.48
CA GLY A 187 -6.21 2.00 5.89
C GLY A 187 -5.88 3.04 4.81
N LEU A 188 -4.74 2.88 4.12
CA LEU A 188 -4.33 3.81 3.05
C LEU A 188 -5.21 3.62 1.81
N ASP A 189 -5.51 2.37 1.43
CA ASP A 189 -6.32 2.05 0.26
C ASP A 189 -7.72 2.65 0.39
N GLN A 190 -8.30 2.62 1.59
CA GLN A 190 -9.60 3.24 1.87
C GLN A 190 -9.55 4.76 1.72
N ALA A 191 -8.48 5.42 2.19
CA ALA A 191 -8.31 6.87 2.04
C ALA A 191 -8.20 7.26 0.56
N LEU A 192 -7.40 6.53 -0.22
CA LEU A 192 -7.24 6.74 -1.66
C LEU A 192 -8.55 6.49 -2.42
N ALA A 193 -9.33 5.49 -2.01
CA ALA A 193 -10.63 5.20 -2.61
C ALA A 193 -11.62 6.36 -2.46
N ARG A 194 -11.58 7.13 -1.36
CA ARG A 194 -12.44 8.31 -1.17
C ARG A 194 -12.17 9.39 -2.22
N PHE A 195 -10.90 9.64 -2.55
CA PHE A 195 -10.54 10.59 -3.62
C PHE A 195 -11.02 10.10 -4.99
N ARG A 196 -10.91 8.79 -5.28
CA ARG A 196 -11.39 8.20 -6.55
C ARG A 196 -12.91 8.21 -6.68
N ALA A 197 -13.61 8.24 -5.56
CA ALA A 197 -15.07 8.31 -5.52
C ALA A 197 -15.61 9.73 -5.78
N LEU A 198 -14.75 10.76 -5.84
CA LEU A 198 -15.15 12.11 -6.20
C LEU A 198 -15.57 12.14 -7.68
N GLN A 199 -16.80 12.57 -7.94
CA GLN A 199 -17.40 12.57 -9.28
C GLN A 199 -17.47 13.97 -9.88
N SER A 200 -17.25 14.05 -11.19
CA SER A 200 -17.54 15.23 -11.99
C SER A 200 -19.04 15.54 -11.98
N PRO A 201 -19.46 16.82 -12.11
CA PRO A 201 -20.86 17.13 -12.31
C PRO A 201 -21.40 16.49 -13.61
N PRO A 202 -22.68 16.08 -13.63
CA PRO A 202 -23.28 15.47 -14.82
C PRO A 202 -23.28 16.45 -15.99
N GLY A 203 -22.83 15.98 -17.18
CA GLY A 203 -22.82 16.75 -18.43
C GLY A 203 -21.43 17.26 -18.88
N GLU A 204 -20.36 16.99 -18.12
CA GLU A 204 -19.00 17.48 -18.44
C GLU A 204 -18.00 16.37 -18.81
N GLU A 205 -18.45 15.11 -18.90
CA GLU A 205 -17.63 13.95 -19.30
C GLU A 205 -17.29 13.93 -20.82
N ASP A 206 -17.96 14.74 -21.64
CA ASP A 206 -17.91 14.69 -23.11
C ASP A 206 -17.10 15.81 -23.80
N LEU A 207 -16.47 16.73 -23.06
CA LEU A 207 -15.72 17.80 -23.71
C LEU A 207 -14.27 17.37 -24.02
N PRO A 208 -13.88 17.26 -25.32
CA PRO A 208 -12.52 16.90 -25.68
C PRO A 208 -11.52 17.96 -25.19
N PRO A 209 -10.27 17.57 -24.88
CA PRO A 209 -9.24 18.49 -24.43
C PRO A 209 -8.86 19.43 -25.59
N GLY A 210 -9.47 20.62 -25.63
CA GLY A 210 -9.14 21.61 -26.67
C GLY A 210 -10.15 22.71 -26.94
N SER A 211 -11.37 22.69 -26.39
CA SER A 211 -12.31 23.81 -26.61
C SER A 211 -12.00 24.98 -25.68
N VAL A 212 -10.99 25.76 -26.06
CA VAL A 212 -10.87 27.17 -25.66
C VAL A 212 -12.03 27.89 -26.34
N ALA A 213 -13.12 28.12 -25.62
CA ALA A 213 -14.12 29.08 -26.05
C ALA A 213 -13.49 30.47 -25.92
N GLY A 214 -13.02 31.01 -27.04
CA GLY A 214 -12.72 32.42 -27.16
C GLY A 214 -13.99 33.23 -26.93
N GLN A 215 -13.91 34.14 -25.96
CA GLN A 215 -14.63 35.40 -25.95
C GLN A 215 -13.60 36.51 -25.79
#